data_AF-A0A8B6FBQ8-F1
#
_entry.id   AF-A0A8B6FBQ8-F1
#
_cell.length_a   1.000
_cell.length_b   1.000
_cell.length_c   1.000
_cell.angle_alpha   90.00
_cell.angle_beta   90.00
_cell.angle_gamma   90.00
#
_symmetry.space_group_name_H-M   'P 1'
#
loop_
_entity.id
_entity.type
_entity.pdbx_description
1 polymer ?
#
loop_
_entity_poly.entity_id
_entity_poly.type
_entity_poly.pdbx_seq_one_letter_code
_entity_poly.pdbx_strand_id
1 'polypeptide(L)'
;MELPRSLHSIQMGEEVMNRLAQNVLELEDRIEERDCAAEQMTTDEFIDQMRNKNISRKTNSDVNKLKTWLSDQNELREFHEIPPQELDLLLARFFMTAKKCDGGDYEPDTLKSIQGSINRHLTEKRCNINLIKDKEFKHSRDVLMFKRKLLRQSGKGNKPKKAEPLTKEEIDILYQKKLLGAGKIRVHN
;
A
#
# COMPACT_ATOMS: atom_id res chain seq x y z
N MET A 1 -11.58 -54.56 52.75
CA MET A 1 -12.12 -53.37 53.45
C MET A 1 -12.31 -52.30 52.39
N GLU A 2 -13.54 -52.12 51.91
CA GLU A 2 -13.88 -51.07 50.95
C GLU A 2 -14.04 -49.74 51.68
N LEU A 3 -13.35 -48.68 51.22
CA LEU A 3 -13.48 -47.33 51.77
C LEU A 3 -14.90 -46.79 51.51
N PRO A 4 -15.51 -46.04 52.47
CA PRO A 4 -16.91 -45.66 52.40
C PRO A 4 -17.20 -44.73 51.22
N ARG A 5 -18.32 -44.97 50.52
CA ARG A 5 -18.73 -44.26 49.29
C ARG A 5 -18.74 -42.72 49.41
N SER A 6 -18.91 -42.18 50.62
CA SER A 6 -18.89 -40.73 50.88
C SER A 6 -17.50 -40.09 50.70
N LEU A 7 -16.44 -40.81 51.06
CA LEU A 7 -15.05 -40.35 50.90
C LEU A 7 -14.65 -40.30 49.43
N HIS A 8 -15.11 -41.27 48.63
CA HIS A 8 -14.86 -41.28 47.18
C HIS A 8 -15.59 -40.13 46.45
N SER A 9 -16.82 -39.80 46.85
CA SER A 9 -17.53 -38.64 46.29
C SER A 9 -16.89 -37.29 46.65
N ILE A 10 -16.33 -37.17 47.86
CA ILE A 10 -15.60 -35.96 48.29
C ILE A 10 -14.29 -35.83 47.51
N GLN A 11 -13.54 -36.93 47.37
CA GLN A 11 -12.29 -36.97 46.63
C GLN A 11 -12.49 -36.68 45.13
N MET A 12 -13.56 -37.17 44.52
CA MET A 12 -13.93 -36.77 43.16
C MET A 12 -14.28 -35.28 43.06
N GLY A 13 -14.99 -34.73 44.06
CA GLY A 13 -15.29 -33.30 44.12
C GLY A 13 -14.04 -32.42 44.21
N GLU A 14 -13.05 -32.83 45.01
CA GLU A 14 -11.75 -32.16 45.12
C GLU A 14 -10.95 -32.23 43.81
N GLU A 15 -10.96 -33.38 43.12
CA GLU A 15 -10.28 -33.52 41.83
C GLU A 15 -10.92 -32.62 40.76
N VAL A 16 -12.25 -32.50 40.74
CA VAL A 16 -12.97 -31.60 39.84
C VAL A 16 -12.65 -30.13 40.16
N MET A 17 -12.63 -29.75 41.44
CA MET A 17 -12.27 -28.39 41.86
C MET A 17 -10.83 -28.03 41.52
N ASN A 18 -9.89 -28.96 41.70
CA ASN A 18 -8.49 -28.77 41.35
C ASN A 18 -8.30 -28.63 39.83
N ARG A 19 -9.01 -29.44 39.03
CA ARG A 19 -9.02 -29.29 37.56
C ARG A 19 -9.62 -27.97 37.13
N LEU A 20 -10.69 -27.52 37.77
CA LEU A 20 -11.31 -26.23 37.47
C LEU A 20 -10.37 -25.08 37.81
N ALA A 21 -9.71 -25.13 38.98
CA ALA A 21 -8.72 -24.14 39.38
C ALA A 21 -7.54 -24.09 38.40
N GLN A 22 -7.04 -25.25 37.96
CA GLN A 22 -5.97 -25.33 36.95
C GLN A 22 -6.41 -24.72 35.61
N ASN A 23 -7.62 -25.02 35.15
CA ASN A 23 -8.16 -24.46 33.91
C ASN A 23 -8.38 -22.95 34.01
N VAL A 24 -8.77 -22.42 35.18
CA VAL A 24 -8.93 -20.97 35.39
C VAL A 24 -7.58 -20.26 35.31
N LEU A 25 -6.55 -20.81 35.95
CA LEU A 25 -5.19 -20.27 35.86
C LEU A 25 -4.68 -20.28 34.41
N GLU A 26 -4.87 -21.38 33.67
CA GLU A 26 -4.49 -21.45 32.26
C GLU A 26 -5.30 -20.47 31.38
N LEU A 27 -6.54 -20.15 31.74
CA LEU A 27 -7.35 -19.16 31.02
C LEU A 27 -6.91 -17.73 31.35
N GLU A 28 -6.52 -17.44 32.59
CA GLU A 28 -5.97 -16.15 33.01
C GLU A 28 -4.66 -15.86 32.27
N ASP A 29 -3.73 -16.83 32.22
CA ASP A 29 -2.47 -16.70 31.46
C ASP A 29 -2.72 -16.46 29.96
N ARG A 30 -3.70 -17.17 29.38
CA ARG A 30 -4.08 -17.00 27.96
C ARG A 30 -4.76 -15.66 27.65
N ILE A 31 -5.43 -15.07 28.63
CA ILE A 31 -6.02 -13.73 28.52
C ILE A 31 -4.90 -12.69 28.60
N GLU A 32 -3.98 -12.80 29.56
CA GLU A 32 -2.81 -11.92 29.67
C GLU A 32 -1.92 -11.96 28.42
N GLU A 33 -1.64 -13.15 27.86
CA GLU A 33 -0.88 -13.28 26.62
C GLU A 33 -1.59 -12.59 25.43
N ARG A 34 -2.93 -12.65 25.39
CA ARG A 34 -3.73 -11.99 24.35
C ARG A 34 -3.75 -10.48 24.49
N ASP A 35 -3.90 -9.99 25.71
CA ASP A 35 -3.96 -8.55 26.00
C ASP A 35 -2.58 -7.90 25.82
N CYS A 36 -1.50 -8.60 26.20
CA CYS A 36 -0.13 -8.16 25.94
C CYS A 36 0.23 -8.15 24.45
N ALA A 37 -0.31 -9.09 23.65
CA ALA A 37 -0.16 -9.09 22.19
C ALA A 37 -0.99 -7.97 21.52
N ALA A 38 -2.10 -7.56 22.12
CA ALA A 38 -2.91 -6.42 21.65
C ALA A 38 -2.25 -5.06 21.99
N GLU A 39 -1.46 -4.99 23.07
CA GLU A 39 -0.73 -3.78 23.50
C GLU A 39 0.56 -3.49 22.72
N GLN A 40 1.00 -4.36 21.82
CA GLN A 40 2.26 -4.19 21.08
C GLN A 40 2.12 -3.77 19.61
N MET A 41 0.91 -3.47 19.13
CA MET A 41 0.79 -2.89 17.79
C MET A 41 1.20 -1.42 17.84
N THR A 42 2.35 -1.10 17.27
CA THR A 42 2.86 0.26 17.19
C THR A 42 1.94 1.13 16.32
N THR A 43 1.94 2.44 16.57
CA THR A 43 1.17 3.39 15.74
C THR A 43 1.58 3.32 14.27
N ASP A 44 2.84 3.01 13.97
CA ASP A 44 3.34 2.84 12.61
C ASP A 44 2.79 1.55 11.96
N GLU A 45 2.71 0.44 12.70
CA GLU A 45 2.13 -0.83 12.20
C GLU A 45 0.62 -0.72 11.92
N PHE A 46 -0.13 0.02 12.74
CA PHE A 46 -1.55 0.30 12.48
C PHE A 46 -1.75 1.08 11.18
N ILE A 47 -0.94 2.12 10.95
CA ILE A 47 -0.99 2.92 9.71
C ILE A 47 -0.65 2.05 8.50
N ASP A 48 0.36 1.18 8.61
CA ASP A 48 0.76 0.27 7.55
C ASP A 48 -0.31 -0.79 7.24
N GLN A 49 -0.99 -1.33 8.26
CA GLN A 49 -2.12 -2.25 8.08
C GLN A 49 -3.31 -1.59 7.38
N MET A 50 -3.60 -0.33 7.72
CA MET A 50 -4.69 0.43 7.11
C MET A 50 -4.33 0.96 5.71
N ARG A 51 -3.06 0.89 5.30
CA ARG A 51 -2.64 1.34 3.98
C ARG A 51 -3.26 0.46 2.90
N ASN A 52 -3.76 1.11 1.86
CA ASN A 52 -4.32 0.40 0.71
C ASN A 52 -3.23 -0.48 0.05
N LYS A 53 -3.38 -1.80 0.19
CA LYS A 53 -2.45 -2.81 -0.34
C LYS A 53 -2.13 -2.60 -1.82
N ASN A 54 -3.07 -2.09 -2.63
CA ASN A 54 -2.84 -1.81 -4.05
C ASN A 54 -1.86 -0.64 -4.26
N ILE A 55 -1.94 0.38 -3.42
CA ILE A 55 -1.02 1.52 -3.45
C ILE A 55 0.37 1.06 -3.03
N SER A 56 0.50 0.27 -1.96
CA SER A 56 1.79 -0.27 -1.52
C SER A 56 2.46 -1.11 -2.60
N ARG A 57 1.73 -2.05 -3.23
CA ARG A 57 2.24 -2.86 -4.34
C ARG A 57 2.74 -2.02 -5.52
N LYS A 58 1.95 -1.03 -5.93
CA LYS A 58 2.34 -0.12 -7.02
C LYS A 58 3.58 0.69 -6.65
N THR A 59 3.65 1.17 -5.41
CA THR A 59 4.81 1.92 -4.89
C THR A 59 6.06 1.08 -5.00
N ASN A 60 6.04 -0.13 -4.44
CA ASN A 60 7.19 -1.03 -4.44
C ASN A 60 7.60 -1.39 -5.87
N SER A 61 6.63 -1.66 -6.76
CA SER A 61 6.93 -1.94 -8.17
C SER A 61 7.63 -0.75 -8.87
N ASP A 62 7.14 0.47 -8.67
CA ASP A 62 7.73 1.66 -9.30
C ASP A 62 9.10 2.03 -8.69
N VAL A 63 9.26 1.86 -7.38
CA VAL A 63 10.53 2.07 -6.69
C VAL A 63 11.57 1.03 -7.12
N ASN A 64 11.17 -0.23 -7.28
CA ASN A 64 12.07 -1.28 -7.77
C ASN A 64 12.58 -0.97 -9.19
N LYS A 65 11.75 -0.39 -10.07
CA LYS A 65 12.22 0.07 -11.39
C LYS A 65 13.33 1.11 -11.27
N LEU A 66 13.20 2.05 -10.34
CA LEU A 66 14.23 3.04 -10.08
C LEU A 66 15.50 2.38 -9.51
N LYS A 67 15.35 1.47 -8.53
CA LYS A 67 16.49 0.73 -7.95
C LYS A 67 17.25 -0.07 -9.01
N THR A 68 16.54 -0.84 -9.85
CA THR A 68 17.17 -1.57 -10.97
C THR A 68 17.90 -0.63 -11.91
N TRP A 69 17.28 0.48 -12.31
CA TRP A 69 17.92 1.45 -13.16
C TRP A 69 19.16 2.09 -12.52
N LEU A 70 19.14 2.37 -11.21
CA LEU A 70 20.31 2.87 -10.48
C LEU A 70 21.45 1.85 -10.47
N SER A 71 21.14 0.57 -10.23
CA SER A 71 22.12 -0.52 -10.32
C SER A 71 22.76 -0.59 -11.71
N ASP A 72 21.98 -0.40 -12.78
CA ASP A 72 22.51 -0.34 -14.16
C ASP A 72 23.43 0.88 -14.39
N GLN A 73 23.28 1.94 -13.60
CA GLN A 73 24.17 3.11 -13.58
C GLN A 73 25.32 2.98 -12.58
N ASN A 74 25.52 1.80 -11.99
CA ASN A 74 26.52 1.52 -10.96
C ASN A 74 26.35 2.38 -9.69
N GLU A 75 25.11 2.78 -9.40
CA GLU A 75 24.71 3.47 -8.16
C GLU A 75 24.07 2.46 -7.20
N LEU A 76 24.79 2.18 -6.11
CA LEU A 76 24.41 1.17 -5.11
C LEU A 76 23.98 1.77 -3.78
N ARG A 77 24.11 3.09 -3.59
CA ARG A 77 23.69 3.78 -2.36
C ARG A 77 22.17 3.71 -2.19
N GLU A 78 21.72 3.65 -0.94
CA GLU A 78 20.31 3.83 -0.64
C GLU A 78 19.89 5.29 -0.82
N PHE A 79 18.61 5.53 -1.12
CA PHE A 79 18.12 6.87 -1.48
C PHE A 79 18.41 7.97 -0.46
N HIS A 80 18.48 7.64 0.85
CA HIS A 80 18.76 8.61 1.91
C HIS A 80 20.24 8.96 2.05
N GLU A 81 21.13 8.17 1.44
CA GLU A 81 22.59 8.40 1.45
C GLU A 81 23.02 9.30 0.28
N ILE A 82 22.16 9.44 -0.73
CA ILE A 82 22.40 10.26 -1.91
C ILE A 82 22.02 11.71 -1.59
N PRO A 83 22.93 12.69 -1.76
CA PRO A 83 22.62 14.09 -1.61
C PRO A 83 21.45 14.52 -2.51
N PRO A 84 20.54 15.41 -2.05
CA PRO A 84 19.35 15.80 -2.82
C PRO A 84 19.64 16.27 -4.25
N GLN A 85 20.73 17.03 -4.46
CA GLN A 85 21.14 17.54 -5.76
C GLN A 85 21.61 16.42 -6.71
N GLU A 86 22.32 15.43 -6.16
CA GLU A 86 22.76 14.26 -6.93
C GLU A 86 21.58 13.34 -7.26
N LEU A 87 20.67 13.16 -6.30
CA LEU A 87 19.44 12.41 -6.50
C LEU A 87 18.55 13.07 -7.56
N ASP A 88 18.47 14.41 -7.62
CA ASP A 88 17.75 15.13 -8.66
C ASP A 88 18.30 14.83 -10.07
N LEU A 89 19.63 14.82 -10.24
CA LEU A 89 20.25 14.47 -11.52
C LEU A 89 20.00 13.01 -11.92
N LEU A 90 20.04 12.08 -10.96
CA LEU A 90 19.72 10.67 -11.20
C LEU A 90 18.26 10.51 -11.62
N LEU A 91 17.33 11.17 -10.93
CA LEU A 91 15.91 11.15 -11.27
C LEU A 91 15.65 11.78 -12.64
N ALA A 92 16.33 12.88 -12.98
CA ALA A 92 16.24 13.51 -14.29
C ALA A 92 16.65 12.54 -15.41
N ARG A 93 17.81 11.88 -15.26
CA ARG A 93 18.28 10.85 -16.19
C ARG A 93 17.28 9.69 -16.29
N PHE A 94 16.81 9.19 -15.15
CA PHE A 94 15.80 8.13 -15.10
C PHE A 94 14.55 8.51 -15.91
N PHE A 95 13.94 9.67 -15.67
CA PHE A 95 12.73 10.08 -16.40
C PHE A 95 12.97 10.36 -17.88
N MET A 96 14.19 10.78 -18.25
CA MET A 96 14.58 10.97 -19.65
C MET A 96 14.67 9.63 -20.39
N THR A 97 15.26 8.60 -19.77
CA THR A 97 15.51 7.29 -20.38
C THR A 97 14.44 6.24 -20.08
N ALA A 98 13.49 6.53 -19.20
CA ALA A 98 12.48 5.58 -18.74
C ALA A 98 11.70 4.95 -19.90
N LYS A 99 11.77 3.63 -20.00
CA LYS A 99 11.08 2.80 -21.00
C LYS A 99 10.46 1.58 -20.31
N LYS A 100 9.44 1.04 -20.95
CA LYS A 100 8.82 -0.24 -20.57
C LYS A 100 9.75 -1.40 -20.87
N CYS A 101 9.44 -2.58 -20.33
CA CYS A 101 10.20 -3.81 -20.57
C CYS A 101 10.25 -4.22 -22.05
N ASP A 102 9.23 -3.84 -22.83
CA ASP A 102 9.17 -4.05 -24.28
C ASP A 102 9.99 -3.03 -25.09
N GLY A 103 10.73 -2.13 -24.43
CA GLY A 103 11.49 -1.05 -25.05
C GLY A 103 10.65 0.14 -25.51
N GLY A 104 9.32 0.08 -25.34
CA GLY A 104 8.38 1.14 -25.69
C GLY A 104 8.36 2.29 -24.68
N ASP A 105 7.97 3.47 -25.13
CA ASP A 105 7.76 4.61 -24.23
C ASP A 105 6.55 4.38 -23.30
N TYR A 106 6.67 4.92 -22.08
CA TYR A 106 5.56 5.06 -21.15
C TYR A 106 4.54 6.09 -21.63
N GLU A 107 3.29 5.95 -21.18
CA GLU A 107 2.30 7.02 -21.34
C GLU A 107 2.67 8.20 -20.42
N PRO A 108 2.34 9.45 -20.81
CA PRO A 108 2.67 10.63 -20.03
C PRO A 108 2.18 10.56 -18.57
N ASP A 109 1.01 9.98 -18.33
CA ASP A 109 0.43 9.91 -16.98
C ASP A 109 1.01 8.75 -16.16
N THR A 110 1.49 7.69 -16.82
CA THR A 110 2.26 6.63 -16.15
C THR A 110 3.55 7.20 -15.56
N LEU A 111 4.29 8.04 -16.29
CA LEU A 111 5.52 8.67 -15.77
C LEU A 111 5.24 9.57 -14.56
N LYS A 112 4.15 10.36 -14.61
CA LYS A 112 3.71 11.17 -13.45
C LYS A 112 3.33 10.28 -12.27
N SER A 113 2.69 9.15 -12.54
CA SER A 113 2.31 8.18 -11.51
C SER A 113 3.56 7.55 -10.84
N ILE A 114 4.59 7.22 -11.62
CA ILE A 114 5.88 6.72 -11.11
C ILE A 114 6.53 7.76 -10.19
N GLN A 115 6.57 9.04 -10.60
CA GLN A 115 7.08 10.12 -9.73
C GLN A 115 6.33 10.18 -8.40
N GLY A 116 4.99 10.08 -8.42
CA GLY A 116 4.18 10.05 -7.20
C GLY A 116 4.47 8.84 -6.31
N SER A 117 4.71 7.67 -6.90
CA SER A 117 5.14 6.48 -6.16
C SER A 117 6.50 6.67 -5.49
N ILE A 118 7.50 7.21 -6.21
CA ILE A 118 8.83 7.47 -5.64
C ILE A 118 8.73 8.51 -4.52
N ASN A 119 8.00 9.61 -4.75
CA ASN A 119 7.81 10.64 -3.72
C ASN A 119 7.19 10.05 -2.45
N ARG A 120 6.15 9.22 -2.58
CA ARG A 120 5.53 8.53 -1.44
C ARG A 120 6.55 7.68 -0.68
N HIS A 121 7.38 6.90 -1.38
CA HIS A 121 8.41 6.08 -0.75
C HIS A 121 9.42 6.92 0.06
N LEU A 122 9.88 8.04 -0.49
CA LEU A 122 10.84 8.94 0.19
C LEU A 122 10.22 9.63 1.40
N THR A 123 8.95 10.02 1.32
CA THR A 123 8.24 10.60 2.46
C THR A 123 7.95 9.59 3.56
N GLU A 124 7.63 8.33 3.21
CA GLU A 124 7.34 7.25 4.18
C GLU A 124 8.60 6.80 4.93
N LYS A 125 9.75 6.71 4.24
CA LYS A 125 11.05 6.41 4.87
C LYS A 125 11.63 7.57 5.69
N ARG A 126 10.81 8.56 6.04
CA ARG A 126 11.17 9.76 6.85
C ARG A 126 12.43 10.47 6.35
N CYS A 127 12.69 10.45 5.04
CA CYS A 127 13.89 11.07 4.47
C CYS A 127 13.80 12.62 4.42
N ASN A 128 12.72 13.23 4.91
CA ASN A 128 12.43 14.68 4.82
C ASN A 128 12.59 15.26 3.41
N ILE A 129 12.40 14.43 2.38
CA ILE A 129 12.55 14.79 0.96
C ILE A 129 11.17 14.73 0.28
N ASN A 130 10.84 15.77 -0.45
CA ASN A 130 9.64 15.89 -1.26
C ASN A 130 9.97 16.28 -2.70
N LEU A 131 9.95 15.30 -3.60
CA LEU A 131 10.25 15.47 -5.02
C LEU A 131 9.29 16.41 -5.76
N ILE A 132 8.11 16.67 -5.19
CA ILE A 132 7.08 17.49 -5.84
C ILE A 132 7.22 18.96 -5.45
N LYS A 133 7.62 19.24 -4.21
CA LYS A 133 7.62 20.59 -3.63
C LYS A 133 9.02 21.18 -3.51
N ASP A 134 10.00 20.37 -3.14
CA ASP A 134 11.33 20.87 -2.78
C ASP A 134 12.05 21.45 -3.99
N LYS A 135 12.81 22.53 -3.75
CA LYS A 135 13.49 23.30 -4.80
C LYS A 135 14.66 22.53 -5.39
N GLU A 136 15.25 21.64 -4.60
CA GLU A 136 16.35 20.75 -4.93
C GLU A 136 15.98 19.81 -6.08
N PHE A 137 14.69 19.49 -6.26
CA PHE A 137 14.19 18.61 -7.32
C PHE A 137 13.57 19.35 -8.51
N LYS A 138 13.97 20.60 -8.75
CA LYS A 138 13.44 21.38 -9.88
C LYS A 138 13.85 20.76 -11.21
N HIS A 139 15.09 20.29 -11.36
CA HIS A 139 15.58 19.84 -12.66
C HIS A 139 14.88 18.55 -13.11
N SER A 140 14.75 17.53 -12.24
CA SER A 140 14.02 16.31 -12.58
C SER A 140 12.55 16.57 -12.88
N ARG A 141 11.90 17.52 -12.17
CA ARG A 141 10.52 17.94 -12.48
C ARG A 141 10.40 18.55 -13.87
N ASP A 142 11.33 19.43 -14.23
CA ASP A 142 11.34 20.05 -15.56
C ASP A 142 11.56 19.01 -16.65
N VAL A 143 12.55 18.11 -16.48
CA VAL A 143 12.81 17.00 -17.42
C VAL A 143 11.58 16.11 -17.58
N LEU A 144 10.93 15.73 -16.48
CA LEU A 144 9.69 14.94 -16.53
C LEU A 144 8.57 15.70 -17.26
N MET A 145 8.41 17.00 -16.99
CA MET A 145 7.42 17.84 -17.66
C MET A 145 7.65 17.88 -19.18
N PHE A 146 8.89 18.10 -19.62
CA PHE A 146 9.24 18.14 -21.04
C PHE A 146 9.14 16.76 -21.70
N LYS A 147 9.57 15.68 -21.04
CA LYS A 147 9.38 14.30 -21.54
C LYS A 147 7.89 13.99 -21.74
N ARG A 148 7.02 14.36 -20.79
CA ARG A 148 5.58 14.20 -20.93
C ARG A 148 5.00 15.03 -22.07
N LYS A 149 5.50 16.25 -22.30
CA LYS A 149 5.10 17.10 -23.42
C LYS A 149 5.49 16.47 -24.76
N LEU A 150 6.72 15.97 -24.88
CA LEU A 150 7.21 15.25 -26.06
C LEU A 150 6.33 14.03 -26.39
N LEU A 151 6.02 13.20 -25.38
CA LEU A 151 5.17 12.02 -25.55
C LEU A 151 3.74 12.36 -26.00
N ARG A 152 3.20 13.50 -25.57
CA ARG A 152 1.89 13.97 -26.05
C ARG A 152 1.95 14.41 -27.51
N GLN A 153 3.04 15.06 -27.91
CA GLN A 153 3.27 15.49 -29.29
C GLN A 153 3.47 14.28 -30.23
N SER A 154 4.10 13.21 -29.74
CA SER A 154 4.28 11.96 -30.48
C SER A 154 3.04 11.04 -30.48
N GLY A 155 1.86 11.55 -30.13
CA GLY A 155 0.61 10.79 -30.14
C GLY A 155 0.44 9.76 -29.01
N LYS A 156 1.36 9.68 -28.04
CA LYS A 156 1.28 8.75 -26.89
C LYS A 156 0.45 9.29 -25.72
N GLY A 157 -0.26 10.39 -25.91
CA GLY A 157 -1.19 10.93 -24.92
C GLY A 157 -2.42 10.03 -24.76
N ASN A 158 -3.15 10.19 -23.64
CA ASN A 158 -4.37 9.43 -23.34
C ASN A 158 -5.60 9.80 -24.19
N LYS A 159 -5.43 10.52 -25.32
CA LYS A 159 -6.53 10.92 -26.19
C LYS A 159 -7.33 9.73 -26.77
N PRO A 160 -6.71 8.64 -27.28
CA PRO A 160 -7.46 7.53 -27.88
C PRO A 160 -8.03 6.55 -26.84
N LYS A 161 -7.58 6.61 -25.57
CA LYS A 161 -8.09 5.78 -24.46
C LYS A 161 -9.00 6.56 -23.52
N LYS A 162 -9.46 7.74 -23.94
CA LYS A 162 -10.35 8.56 -23.13
C LYS A 162 -11.68 7.81 -23.01
N ALA A 163 -12.18 7.66 -21.79
CA ALA A 163 -13.54 7.17 -21.60
C ALA A 163 -14.51 8.12 -22.31
N GLU A 164 -15.30 7.58 -23.24
CA GLU A 164 -16.40 8.32 -23.83
C GLU A 164 -17.55 8.38 -22.80
N PRO A 165 -18.22 9.53 -22.68
CA PRO A 165 -19.41 9.60 -21.85
C PRO A 165 -20.47 8.68 -22.46
N LEU A 166 -21.20 7.97 -21.60
CA LEU A 166 -22.33 7.16 -22.04
C LEU A 166 -23.33 8.05 -22.78
N THR A 167 -23.84 7.57 -23.92
CA THR A 167 -24.92 8.27 -24.61
C THR A 167 -26.23 8.16 -23.83
N LYS A 168 -27.20 9.01 -24.17
CA LYS A 168 -28.51 8.98 -23.51
C LYS A 168 -29.20 7.63 -23.70
N GLU A 169 -29.04 7.03 -24.88
CA GLU A 169 -29.57 5.72 -25.23
C GLU A 169 -28.92 4.60 -24.42
N GLU A 170 -27.59 4.65 -24.22
CA GLU A 170 -26.88 3.69 -23.37
C GLU A 170 -27.31 3.80 -21.91
N ILE A 171 -27.48 5.04 -21.42
CA ILE A 171 -28.02 5.30 -20.09
C ILE A 171 -29.43 4.72 -19.95
N ASP A 172 -30.32 4.95 -20.92
CA ASP A 172 -31.68 4.43 -20.93
C ASP A 172 -31.71 2.88 -20.93
N ILE A 173 -30.82 2.25 -21.70
CA ILE A 173 -30.65 0.78 -21.70
C ILE A 173 -30.21 0.28 -20.32
N LEU A 174 -29.28 0.98 -19.65
CA LEU A 174 -28.81 0.59 -18.31
C LEU A 174 -29.93 0.71 -17.24
N TYR A 175 -30.80 1.72 -17.37
CA TYR A 175 -31.99 1.86 -16.52
C TYR A 175 -33.02 0.76 -16.81
N GLN A 176 -33.33 0.47 -18.08
CA GLN A 176 -34.24 -0.62 -18.47
C GLN A 176 -33.77 -1.97 -17.96
N LYS A 177 -32.46 -2.24 -18.06
CA LYS A 177 -31.84 -3.47 -17.56
C LYS A 177 -31.67 -3.50 -16.03
N LYS A 178 -32.11 -2.46 -15.30
CA LYS A 178 -31.97 -2.31 -13.84
C LYS A 178 -30.52 -2.43 -13.35
N LEU A 179 -29.54 -2.13 -14.20
CA LEU A 179 -28.12 -2.09 -13.84
C LEU A 179 -27.74 -0.76 -13.15
N LEU A 180 -28.55 0.27 -13.37
CA LEU A 180 -28.54 1.54 -12.66
C LEU A 180 -29.88 1.74 -11.94
N GLY A 181 -29.88 2.44 -10.81
CA GLY A 181 -31.10 2.82 -10.07
C GLY A 181 -31.80 1.71 -9.28
N ALA A 182 -31.31 0.45 -9.29
CA ALA A 182 -31.92 -0.67 -8.58
C ALA A 182 -31.55 -0.78 -7.08
N GLY A 183 -30.86 0.21 -6.52
CA GLY A 183 -30.47 0.20 -5.11
C GLY A 183 -31.67 0.39 -4.19
N LYS A 184 -31.95 -0.59 -3.31
CA LYS A 184 -32.76 -0.33 -2.11
C LYS A 184 -32.04 0.73 -1.29
N ILE A 185 -32.68 1.89 -1.11
CA ILE A 185 -32.21 2.92 -0.17
C ILE A 185 -32.13 2.25 1.20
N ARG A 186 -30.92 2.09 1.76
CA ARG A 186 -30.75 1.71 3.16
C ARG A 186 -31.12 2.93 4.01
N VAL A 187 -32.41 3.11 4.26
CA VAL A 187 -32.89 3.93 5.38
C VAL A 187 -32.35 3.28 6.65
N HIS A 188 -31.37 3.95 7.27
CA HIS A 188 -30.96 3.63 8.63
C HIS A 188 -32.05 4.21 9.53
N ASN A 189 -32.74 3.33 10.27
CA ASN A 189 -33.54 3.73 11.42
C ASN A 189 -32.61 4.10 12.58
#